data_AF-A0A7G1IEC8-F1
#
_entry.id   AF-A0A7G1IEC8-F1
#
_cell.length_a   1.000
_cell.length_b   1.000
_cell.length_c   1.000
_cell.angle_alpha   90.00
_cell.angle_beta   90.00
_cell.angle_gamma   90.00
#
_symmetry.space_group_name_H-M   'P 1'
#
loop_
_entity.id
_entity.type
_entity.pdbx_description
1 polymer ?
#
loop_
_entity_poly.entity_id
_entity_poly.type
_entity_poly.pdbx_seq_one_letter_code
_entity_poly.pdbx_strand_id
1 'polypeptide(L)'
;MLRPLPVTTFDVRRAPAALRYLSQARHVGKVVMSMPDAWAAGTVLITGGTGMAGSALARHVVTRHGVRQLVLVSRRGPDAPGAEELVAELTRPARRCTWSLVMPPIGPRWQR
;
A
#
# COMPACT_ATOMS: atom_id res chain seq x y z
N MET A 1 -16.76 11.85 -26.10
CA MET A 1 -15.89 11.44 -24.98
C MET A 1 -16.38 12.11 -23.70
N LEU A 2 -16.66 11.36 -22.64
CA LEU A 2 -17.00 11.93 -21.33
C LEU A 2 -15.70 12.22 -20.56
N ARG A 3 -15.56 13.43 -20.03
CA ARG A 3 -14.46 13.78 -19.11
C ARG A 3 -15.00 13.85 -17.68
N PRO A 4 -14.29 13.27 -16.71
CA PRO A 4 -14.69 13.37 -15.31
C PRO A 4 -14.63 14.83 -14.85
N LEU A 5 -15.55 15.20 -13.95
CA LEU A 5 -15.59 16.52 -13.34
C LEU A 5 -14.35 16.76 -12.47
N PRO A 6 -13.91 18.03 -12.31
CA PRO A 6 -12.89 18.39 -11.32
C PRO A 6 -13.28 17.88 -9.93
N VAL A 7 -12.32 17.33 -9.18
CA VAL A 7 -12.56 16.72 -7.86
C VAL A 7 -11.81 17.49 -6.77
N THR A 8 -12.52 17.89 -5.72
CA THR A 8 -11.91 18.42 -4.50
C THR A 8 -11.98 17.35 -3.41
N THR A 9 -10.82 16.86 -2.96
CA THR A 9 -10.72 15.77 -1.99
C THR A 9 -10.45 16.26 -0.57
N PHE A 10 -11.21 15.74 0.39
CA PHE A 10 -10.96 15.92 1.83
C PHE A 10 -10.71 14.58 2.49
N ASP A 11 -9.83 14.54 3.49
CA ASP A 11 -9.76 13.38 4.38
C ASP A 11 -11.07 13.23 5.18
N VAL A 12 -11.59 12.01 5.33
CA VAL A 12 -12.84 11.76 6.08
C VAL A 12 -12.81 12.34 7.49
N ARG A 13 -11.63 12.37 8.14
CA ARG A 13 -11.44 12.93 9.49
C ARG A 13 -11.69 14.44 9.55
N ARG A 14 -11.73 15.11 8.39
CA ARG A 14 -12.07 16.53 8.24
C ARG A 14 -13.47 16.73 7.64
N ALA A 15 -14.38 15.76 7.79
CA ALA A 15 -15.75 15.83 7.29
C ALA A 15 -16.46 17.18 7.56
N PRO A 16 -16.39 17.78 8.76
CA PRO A 16 -17.05 19.06 9.00
C PRO A 16 -16.51 20.20 8.12
N ALA A 17 -15.21 20.19 7.82
CA ALA A 17 -14.60 21.18 6.92
C ALA A 17 -15.04 20.95 5.46
N ALA A 18 -15.16 19.70 5.03
CA ALA A 18 -15.67 19.33 3.71
C ALA A 18 -17.13 19.77 3.53
N LEU A 19 -17.98 19.49 4.52
CA LEU A 19 -19.39 19.87 4.52
C LEU A 19 -19.57 21.39 4.54
N ARG A 20 -18.75 22.12 5.30
CA ARG A 20 -18.75 23.58 5.29
C ARG A 20 -18.30 24.15 3.94
N TYR A 21 -17.28 23.55 3.31
CA TYR A 21 -16.84 23.94 1.97
C TYR A 21 -17.94 23.70 0.92
N LEU A 22 -18.66 22.58 1.04
CA LEU A 22 -19.82 22.27 0.22
C LEU A 22 -20.96 23.28 0.44
N SER A 23 -21.33 23.55 1.69
CA SER A 23 -22.46 24.43 2.05
C SER A 23 -22.26 25.89 1.66
N GLN A 24 -21.00 26.32 1.57
CA GLN A 24 -20.62 27.66 1.10
C GLN A 24 -20.60 27.76 -0.44
N ALA A 25 -21.00 26.71 -1.16
CA ALA A 25 -20.96 26.63 -2.63
C ALA A 25 -19.58 26.99 -3.24
N ARG A 26 -18.50 26.74 -2.50
CA ARG A 26 -17.12 27.07 -2.92
C ARG A 26 -16.51 26.06 -3.88
N HIS A 27 -17.30 25.11 -4.37
CA HIS A 27 -16.85 23.96 -5.14
C HIS A 27 -17.37 24.03 -6.58
N VAL A 28 -16.51 23.62 -7.52
CA VAL A 28 -16.90 23.30 -8.91
C VAL A 28 -16.54 21.85 -9.15
N GLY A 29 -17.51 21.05 -9.62
CA GLY A 29 -17.35 19.62 -9.79
C GLY A 29 -17.69 18.82 -8.51
N LYS A 30 -16.96 17.74 -8.23
CA LYS A 30 -17.33 16.76 -7.20
C LYS A 30 -16.47 16.93 -5.94
N VAL A 31 -17.11 17.09 -4.78
CA VAL A 31 -16.42 16.98 -3.48
C VAL A 31 -16.42 15.51 -3.07
N VAL A 32 -15.25 14.96 -2.76
CA VAL A 32 -15.06 13.56 -2.38
C VAL A 32 -14.32 13.49 -1.06
N MET A 33 -14.68 12.50 -0.24
CA MET A 33 -13.97 12.20 1.00
C MET A 33 -13.13 10.94 0.82
N SER A 34 -11.84 11.02 1.15
CA SER A 34 -10.92 9.88 1.14
C SER A 34 -10.96 9.16 2.49
N MET A 35 -11.03 7.84 2.44
CA MET A 35 -10.98 6.99 3.63
C MET A 35 -9.52 6.59 3.91
N PRO A 36 -8.97 6.85 5.11
CA PRO A 36 -7.56 6.62 5.42
C PRO A 36 -7.13 5.15 5.33
N ASP A 37 -8.05 4.20 5.57
CA ASP A 37 -7.76 2.76 5.53
C ASP A 37 -8.19 2.06 4.23
N ALA A 38 -8.23 2.80 3.11
CA ALA A 38 -8.52 2.22 1.80
C ALA A 38 -7.58 1.06 1.43
N TRP A 39 -6.40 0.98 2.05
CA TRP A 39 -5.43 -0.09 1.86
C TRP A 39 -5.93 -1.45 2.39
N ALA A 40 -6.83 -1.47 3.38
CA ALA A 40 -7.37 -2.70 3.95
C ALA A 40 -8.21 -3.51 2.94
N ALA A 41 -8.78 -2.84 1.94
CA ALA A 41 -9.63 -3.43 0.92
C ALA A 41 -8.86 -4.01 -0.28
N GLY A 42 -7.55 -3.74 -0.38
CA GLY A 42 -6.73 -4.11 -1.55
C GLY A 42 -5.46 -4.88 -1.20
N THR A 43 -4.64 -5.13 -2.23
CA THR A 43 -3.30 -5.71 -2.09
C THR A 43 -2.25 -4.61 -1.98
N VAL A 44 -1.37 -4.70 -0.97
CA VAL A 44 -0.26 -3.77 -0.77
C VAL A 44 1.05 -4.39 -1.25
N LEU A 45 1.73 -3.73 -2.17
CA LEU A 45 3.04 -4.10 -2.69
C LEU A 45 4.14 -3.32 -1.96
N ILE A 46 5.12 -4.03 -1.39
CA ILE A 46 6.29 -3.44 -0.72
C ILE A 46 7.56 -3.89 -1.44
N THR A 47 8.29 -2.94 -2.03
CA THR A 47 9.60 -3.16 -2.62
C THR A 47 10.69 -3.06 -1.55
N GLY A 48 11.70 -3.94 -1.62
CA GLY A 48 12.63 -4.15 -0.50
C GLY A 48 11.94 -4.71 0.74
N GLY A 49 10.83 -5.45 0.57
CA GLY A 49 9.94 -5.85 1.66
C GLY A 49 10.57 -6.73 2.75
N THR A 50 11.68 -7.40 2.44
CA THR A 50 12.44 -8.24 3.40
C THR A 50 13.59 -7.48 4.09
N GLY A 51 13.81 -6.21 3.78
CA GLY A 51 14.80 -5.37 4.48
C GLY A 51 14.27 -4.78 5.79
N MET A 52 15.13 -4.09 6.55
CA MET A 52 14.79 -3.45 7.84
C MET A 52 13.56 -2.54 7.75
N ALA A 53 13.56 -1.56 6.83
CA ALA A 53 12.43 -0.63 6.67
C ALA A 53 11.19 -1.32 6.08
N GLY A 54 11.37 -2.21 5.09
CA GLY A 54 10.27 -2.91 4.43
C GLY A 54 9.52 -3.85 5.38
N SER A 55 10.25 -4.58 6.22
CA SER A 55 9.66 -5.49 7.23
C SER A 55 8.93 -4.71 8.33
N ALA A 56 9.50 -3.62 8.82
CA ALA A 56 8.82 -2.72 9.77
C ALA A 56 7.54 -2.12 9.18
N LEU A 57 7.59 -1.69 7.91
CA LEU A 57 6.41 -1.20 7.20
C LEU A 57 5.36 -2.29 7.01
N ALA A 58 5.75 -3.50 6.62
CA ALA A 58 4.86 -4.65 6.45
C ALA A 58 4.08 -4.93 7.75
N ARG A 59 4.78 -4.98 8.89
CA ARG A 59 4.17 -5.11 10.21
C ARG A 59 3.23 -3.96 10.52
N HIS A 60 3.63 -2.73 10.23
CA HIS A 60 2.82 -1.54 10.49
C HIS A 60 1.51 -1.57 9.71
N VAL A 61 1.54 -1.83 8.40
CA VAL A 61 0.32 -1.81 7.57
C VAL A 61 -0.61 -2.98 7.88
N VAL A 62 -0.07 -4.13 8.29
CA VAL A 62 -0.87 -5.27 8.77
C VAL A 62 -1.53 -4.95 10.10
N THR A 63 -0.78 -4.47 11.08
CA THR A 63 -1.28 -4.26 12.46
C THR A 63 -2.13 -3.01 12.61
N ARG A 64 -1.75 -1.90 11.97
CA ARG A 64 -2.42 -0.60 12.10
C ARG A 64 -3.48 -0.35 11.05
N HIS A 65 -3.25 -0.79 9.81
CA HIS A 65 -4.14 -0.52 8.68
C HIS A 65 -4.94 -1.75 8.23
N GLY A 66 -4.83 -2.89 8.95
CA GLY A 66 -5.68 -4.06 8.70
C GLY A 66 -5.47 -4.73 7.34
N VAL A 67 -4.33 -4.48 6.66
CA VAL A 67 -4.07 -5.05 5.34
C VAL A 67 -4.03 -6.58 5.41
N ARG A 68 -4.79 -7.23 4.51
CA ARG A 68 -4.93 -8.70 4.46
C ARG A 68 -4.17 -9.36 3.33
N GLN A 69 -3.79 -8.58 2.32
CA GLN A 69 -3.06 -9.03 1.14
C GLN A 69 -1.78 -8.22 0.99
N LEU A 70 -0.63 -8.86 1.17
CA LEU A 70 0.67 -8.24 0.98
C LEU A 70 1.46 -8.98 -0.11
N VAL A 71 2.16 -8.20 -0.93
CA VAL A 71 3.20 -8.67 -1.83
C VAL A 71 4.52 -8.07 -1.40
N LEU A 72 5.45 -8.92 -0.96
CA LEU A 72 6.82 -8.52 -0.63
C LEU A 72 7.73 -8.81 -1.82
N VAL A 73 8.40 -7.77 -2.32
CA VAL A 73 9.37 -7.88 -3.41
C VAL A 73 10.75 -7.54 -2.89
N SER A 74 11.71 -8.43 -3.12
CA SER A 74 13.12 -8.20 -2.83
C SER A 74 14.01 -8.99 -3.78
N ARG A 75 15.28 -8.59 -3.89
CA ARG A 75 16.26 -9.25 -4.78
C ARG A 75 16.61 -10.68 -4.35
N ARG A 76 16.65 -10.94 -3.04
CA ARG A 76 16.94 -12.26 -2.47
C ARG A 76 15.66 -13.08 -2.23
N GLY A 77 14.48 -12.45 -2.30
CA GLY A 77 13.21 -13.13 -2.10
C GLY A 77 13.13 -13.84 -0.75
N PRO A 78 12.59 -15.08 -0.73
CA PRO A 78 12.56 -15.95 0.46
C PRO A 78 13.94 -16.26 1.06
N ASP A 79 15.02 -16.19 0.27
CA ASP A 79 16.39 -16.44 0.74
C ASP A 79 17.00 -15.25 1.51
N ALA A 80 16.24 -14.15 1.69
CA ALA A 80 16.68 -13.06 2.53
C ALA A 80 16.68 -13.49 4.01
N PRO A 81 17.74 -13.17 4.79
CA PRO A 81 17.75 -13.44 6.22
C PRO A 81 16.51 -12.87 6.92
N GLY A 82 15.81 -13.69 7.71
CA GLY A 82 14.61 -13.27 8.43
C GLY A 82 13.30 -13.27 7.61
N ALA A 83 13.34 -13.67 6.33
CA ALA A 83 12.17 -13.62 5.47
C ALA A 83 11.10 -14.66 5.84
N GLU A 84 11.51 -15.89 6.17
CA GLU A 84 10.59 -16.93 6.61
C GLU A 84 9.89 -16.55 7.92
N GLU A 85 10.64 -16.05 8.89
CA GLU A 85 10.10 -15.58 10.17
C GLU A 85 9.13 -14.42 9.98
N LEU A 86 9.48 -13.47 9.11
CA LEU A 86 8.60 -12.35 8.75
C LEU A 86 7.29 -12.85 8.14
N VAL A 87 7.33 -13.81 7.21
CA VAL A 87 6.10 -14.33 6.59
C VAL A 87 5.27 -15.12 7.60
N ALA A 88 5.90 -15.96 8.41
CA ALA A 88 5.22 -16.73 9.45
C ALA A 88 4.48 -15.80 10.43
N GLU A 89 5.13 -14.70 10.84
CA GLU A 89 4.53 -13.67 11.68
C GLU A 89 3.33 -13.00 11.01
N LEU A 90 3.47 -12.54 9.76
CA LEU A 90 2.42 -11.80 9.06
C LEU A 90 1.23 -12.69 8.66
N THR A 91 1.43 -14.00 8.53
CA THR A 91 0.40 -14.98 8.12
C THR A 91 -0.39 -15.52 9.32
N ARG A 92 0.18 -15.49 10.53
CA ARG A 92 -0.40 -16.04 11.77
C ARG A 92 -1.87 -15.65 12.06
N PRO A 93 -2.37 -14.44 11.74
CA PRO A 93 -3.79 -14.08 11.88
C PRO A 93 -4.69 -14.49 10.69
N ALA A 94 -4.37 -15.57 9.96
CA ALA A 94 -5.09 -16.02 8.74
C ALA A 94 -5.15 -14.94 7.63
N ARG A 95 -4.03 -14.26 7.41
CA ARG A 95 -3.87 -13.27 6.33
C ARG A 95 -3.14 -13.89 5.15
N ARG A 96 -3.42 -13.44 3.92
CA ARG A 96 -2.77 -13.95 2.71
C ARG A 96 -1.54 -13.11 2.41
N CYS A 97 -0.37 -13.64 2.69
CA CYS A 97 0.90 -13.06 2.27
C CYS A 97 1.43 -13.87 1.09
N THR A 98 1.65 -13.23 -0.06
CA THR A 98 2.27 -13.85 -1.23
C THR A 98 3.60 -13.16 -1.49
N TRP A 99 4.66 -13.92 -1.73
CA TRP A 99 5.91 -13.36 -2.21
C TRP A 99 5.92 -13.31 -3.74
N SER A 100 6.50 -12.25 -4.29
CA SER A 100 6.86 -12.24 -5.70
C SER A 100 8.34 -11.93 -5.80
N LEU A 101 9.12 -12.91 -6.25
CA LEU A 101 10.49 -12.67 -6.68
C LEU A 101 10.41 -11.86 -7.98
N VAL A 102 10.89 -10.61 -7.97
CA VAL A 102 11.09 -9.86 -9.22
C VAL A 102 12.57 -9.94 -9.56
N MET A 103 12.93 -10.89 -10.43
CA MET A 103 14.16 -10.81 -11.21
C MET A 103 13.83 -10.25 -12.59
N PRO A 104 14.34 -9.05 -12.98
CA PRO A 104 14.55 -8.79 -14.39
C PRO A 104 15.81 -9.54 -14.86
N PRO A 105 15.87 -10.07 -16.11
CA PRO A 105 17.11 -10.60 -16.66
C PRO A 105 18.14 -9.47 -16.76
N ILE A 106 19.18 -9.51 -15.94
CA ILE A 106 20.36 -8.65 -16.08
C ILE A 106 21.27 -9.27 -17.14
N GLY A 107 21.20 -8.72 -18.35
CA GLY A 107 22.01 -9.13 -19.49
C GLY A 107 23.52 -8.95 -19.31
N PRO A 108 24.33 -9.43 -20.27
CA PRO A 108 25.72 -9.88 -20.07
C PRO A 108 26.79 -8.76 -19.97
N ARG A 109 26.45 -7.53 -19.59
CA ARG A 109 27.31 -6.37 -19.86
C ARG A 109 28.29 -5.94 -18.75
N TRP A 110 28.60 -6.80 -17.77
CA TRP A 110 29.45 -6.40 -16.63
C TRP A 110 30.58 -7.39 -16.25
N GLN A 111 31.20 -8.05 -17.24
CA GLN A 111 32.57 -8.57 -17.12
C GLN A 111 33.57 -7.64 -17.82
N ARG A 112 33.64 -6.38 -17.39
CA ARG A 112 34.81 -5.55 -17.64
C ARG A 112 35.01 -4.55 -16.52
#